data_AF-A0A9D4PBI2-F1
#
_entry.id   AF-A0A9D4PBI2-F1
#
_cell.length_a   1.000
_cell.length_b   1.000
_cell.length_c   1.000
_cell.angle_alpha   90.00
_cell.angle_beta   90.00
_cell.angle_gamma   90.00
#
_symmetry.space_group_name_H-M   'P 1'
#
loop_
_entity.id
_entity.type
_entity.pdbx_description
1 polymer ?
#
loop_
_entity_poly.entity_id
_entity_poly.type
_entity_poly.pdbx_seq_one_letter_code
_entity_poly.pdbx_strand_id
1 'polypeptide(L)'
;MGETGQRRYMESNSCARRKPTRLFLGTMSNLQQQRKIVEQLRREAGLKRMEVSAAVEDLKKYIQDHESDDYLLVGFHSQKANPFREKSSCSVL
;
A
#
# COMPACT_ATOMS: atom_id res chain seq x y z
N MET A 1 43.49 -34.06 -63.38
CA MET A 1 43.29 -35.40 -62.79
C MET A 1 43.05 -35.18 -61.30
N GLY A 2 41.84 -35.18 -60.77
CA GLY A 2 40.66 -35.92 -61.19
C GLY A 2 40.13 -36.60 -59.93
N GLU A 3 38.86 -36.35 -59.65
CA GLU A 3 38.04 -36.85 -58.54
C GLU A 3 38.22 -38.37 -58.31
N THR A 4 38.03 -38.91 -57.11
CA THR A 4 36.74 -39.49 -56.70
C THR A 4 36.91 -40.22 -55.36
N GLY A 5 35.92 -40.16 -54.47
CA GLY A 5 35.95 -40.94 -53.23
C GLY A 5 34.81 -40.63 -52.26
N GLN A 6 33.58 -40.57 -52.77
CA GLN A 6 32.36 -40.45 -51.97
C GLN A 6 32.23 -41.62 -50.98
N ARG A 7 32.10 -41.31 -49.69
CA ARG A 7 31.23 -42.08 -48.80
C ARG A 7 30.36 -41.13 -47.98
N ARG A 8 29.30 -40.66 -48.64
CA ARG A 8 28.05 -40.30 -47.97
C ARG A 8 27.54 -41.57 -47.29
N TYR A 9 27.33 -41.52 -45.97
CA TYR A 9 26.14 -42.11 -45.36
C TYR A 9 25.60 -41.08 -44.36
N MET A 10 24.31 -40.78 -44.55
CA MET A 10 23.39 -40.04 -43.70
C MET A 10 23.46 -40.57 -42.25
N GLU A 11 23.08 -39.88 -41.18
CA GLU A 11 21.97 -38.97 -40.97
C GLU A 11 22.08 -38.43 -39.54
N SER A 12 21.34 -37.35 -39.27
CA SER A 12 20.71 -37.03 -37.99
C SER A 12 21.19 -35.75 -37.29
N ASN A 13 20.22 -34.84 -37.27
CA ASN A 13 19.89 -33.92 -36.19
C ASN A 13 20.44 -32.49 -36.31
N SER A 14 19.81 -31.78 -37.26
CA SER A 14 18.96 -30.62 -36.97
C SER A 14 19.60 -29.56 -36.08
N CYS A 15 20.06 -28.49 -36.73
CA CYS A 15 20.22 -27.16 -36.13
C CYS A 15 18.85 -26.73 -35.57
N ALA A 16 18.57 -27.12 -34.33
CA ALA A 16 17.41 -26.65 -33.59
C ALA A 16 17.59 -25.15 -33.37
N ARG A 17 16.90 -24.35 -34.18
CA ARG A 17 16.56 -22.97 -33.85
C ARG A 17 16.00 -22.98 -32.44
N ARG A 18 16.81 -22.59 -31.45
CA ARG A 18 16.35 -22.37 -30.08
C ARG A 18 15.32 -21.24 -30.16
N LYS A 19 14.03 -21.60 -30.16
CA LYS A 19 12.95 -20.63 -30.02
C LYS A 19 13.17 -19.92 -28.68
N PRO A 20 13.13 -18.58 -28.61
CA PRO A 20 13.17 -17.89 -27.35
C PRO A 20 11.98 -18.38 -26.51
N THR A 21 12.35 -18.99 -25.39
CA THR A 21 11.48 -19.55 -24.38
C THR A 21 10.35 -18.58 -24.01
N ARG A 22 9.15 -19.15 -23.87
CA ARG A 22 7.96 -18.61 -23.18
C ARG A 22 8.23 -18.35 -21.68
N LEU A 23 9.34 -17.68 -21.34
CA LEU A 23 9.72 -17.27 -19.98
C LEU A 23 9.85 -15.73 -19.88
N PHE A 24 9.78 -15.01 -21.00
CA PHE A 24 9.95 -13.55 -21.01
C PHE A 24 8.69 -12.76 -20.58
N LEU A 25 7.50 -13.38 -20.61
CA LEU A 25 6.25 -12.67 -20.35
C LEU A 25 5.97 -12.45 -18.84
N GLY A 26 6.45 -13.35 -17.97
CA GLY A 26 6.27 -13.26 -16.51
C GLY A 26 7.26 -12.34 -15.79
N THR A 27 8.43 -12.09 -16.38
CA THR A 27 9.43 -11.15 -15.85
C THR A 27 9.10 -9.70 -16.22
N MET A 28 8.44 -9.47 -17.38
CA MET A 28 8.02 -8.14 -17.82
C MET A 28 6.91 -7.53 -16.94
N SER A 29 5.95 -8.33 -16.46
CA SER A 29 4.90 -7.84 -15.53
C SER A 29 5.48 -7.46 -14.17
N ASN A 30 6.39 -8.28 -13.63
CA ASN A 30 7.09 -8.01 -12.38
C ASN A 30 7.96 -6.74 -12.48
N LEU A 31 8.67 -6.57 -13.60
CA LEU A 31 9.49 -5.39 -13.85
C LEU A 31 8.65 -4.11 -13.99
N GLN A 32 7.48 -4.17 -14.62
CA GLN A 32 6.54 -3.04 -14.67
C GLN A 32 5.97 -2.71 -13.28
N GLN A 33 5.64 -3.71 -12.46
CA GLN A 33 5.21 -3.50 -11.08
C GLN A 33 6.31 -2.85 -10.24
N GLN A 34 7.55 -3.33 -10.35
CA GLN A 34 8.70 -2.76 -9.65
C GLN A 34 8.95 -1.30 -10.05
N ARG A 35 8.81 -0.95 -11.33
CA ARG A 35 8.89 0.46 -11.79
C ARG A 35 7.84 1.34 -11.12
N LYS A 36 6.59 0.89 -11.05
CA LYS A 36 5.51 1.61 -10.35
C LYS A 36 5.82 1.82 -8.87
N ILE A 37 6.37 0.80 -8.20
CA ILE A 37 6.77 0.91 -6.79
C ILE A 37 7.90 1.91 -6.63
N VAL A 38 8.92 1.90 -7.49
CA VAL A 38 10.02 2.86 -7.46
C VAL A 38 9.51 4.29 -7.68
N GLU A 39 8.58 4.50 -8.61
CA GLU A 39 7.95 5.80 -8.83
C GLU A 39 7.11 6.26 -7.63
N GLN A 40 6.43 5.34 -6.93
CA GLN A 40 5.74 5.62 -5.68
C GLN A 40 6.72 6.04 -4.57
N LEU A 41 7.78 5.26 -4.35
CA LEU A 41 8.78 5.54 -3.33
C LEU A 41 9.50 6.86 -3.57
N ARG A 42 9.78 7.21 -4.83
CA ARG A 42 10.35 8.53 -5.19
C ARG A 42 9.40 9.67 -4.82
N ARG A 43 8.10 9.50 -5.02
CA ARG A 43 7.09 10.49 -4.60
C ARG A 43 7.01 10.61 -3.08
N GLU A 44 6.99 9.48 -2.36
CA GLU A 44 6.95 9.47 -0.90
C GLU A 44 8.21 10.05 -0.25
N ALA A 45 9.38 9.75 -0.82
CA ALA A 45 10.66 10.31 -0.37
C ALA A 45 10.74 11.83 -0.58
N GLY A 46 10.00 12.37 -1.54
CA GLY A 46 9.90 13.81 -1.81
C GLY A 46 8.96 14.56 -0.86
N LEU A 47 8.22 13.88 0.02
CA LEU A 47 7.32 14.53 0.96
C LEU A 47 8.13 15.26 2.05
N LYS A 48 7.85 16.55 2.21
CA LYS A 48 8.41 17.35 3.29
C LYS A 48 7.75 16.94 4.61
N ARG A 49 8.55 16.41 5.52
CA ARG A 49 8.10 16.06 6.89
C ARG A 49 8.16 17.30 7.78
N MET A 50 7.30 17.34 8.77
CA MET A 50 7.40 18.30 9.86
C MET A 50 8.08 17.66 11.07
N GLU A 51 8.69 18.48 11.92
CA GLU A 51 9.28 18.02 13.17
C GLU A 51 8.20 17.44 14.08
N VAL A 52 8.50 16.30 14.69
CA VAL A 52 7.56 15.61 15.57
C VAL A 52 7.22 16.49 16.78
N SER A 53 8.19 17.24 17.28
CA SER A 53 7.98 18.21 18.37
C SER A 53 6.93 19.25 18.00
N ALA A 54 7.00 19.84 16.79
CA ALA A 54 6.03 20.81 16.32
C ALA A 54 4.63 20.20 16.17
N ALA A 55 4.53 19.01 15.55
CA ALA A 55 3.26 18.31 15.39
C ALA A 55 2.59 17.98 16.73
N VAL A 56 3.39 17.64 17.76
CA VAL A 56 2.88 17.37 19.11
C VAL A 56 2.35 18.63 19.77
N GLU A 57 3.02 19.77 19.62
CA GLU A 57 2.52 21.04 20.17
C GLU A 57 1.22 21.48 19.48
N ASP A 58 1.13 21.32 18.16
CA ASP A 58 -0.11 21.60 17.42
C ASP A 58 -1.26 20.69 17.90
N LEU A 59 -0.99 19.41 18.13
CA LEU A 59 -1.97 18.46 18.65
C LEU A 59 -2.43 18.82 20.07
N LYS A 60 -1.47 19.14 20.96
CA LYS A 60 -1.78 19.56 22.34
C LYS A 60 -2.66 20.79 22.35
N LYS A 61 -2.31 21.80 21.55
CA LYS A 61 -3.09 23.03 21.44
C LYS A 61 -4.51 22.75 20.98
N TYR A 62 -4.66 21.93 19.93
CA TYR A 62 -5.99 21.56 19.43
C TYR A 62 -6.83 20.87 20.52
N ILE A 63 -6.23 19.95 21.29
CA ILE A 63 -6.92 19.28 22.39
C ILE A 63 -7.33 20.29 23.46
N GLN A 64 -6.42 21.16 23.92
CA GLN A 64 -6.71 22.17 24.95
C GLN A 64 -7.81 23.14 24.52
N ASP A 65 -7.84 23.54 23.25
CA ASP A 65 -8.85 24.46 22.73
C ASP A 65 -10.26 23.82 22.70
N HIS A 66 -10.38 22.49 22.67
CA HIS A 66 -11.65 21.76 22.52
C HIS A 66 -12.02 20.90 23.74
N GLU A 67 -11.15 20.76 24.74
CA GLU A 67 -11.38 19.88 25.88
C GLU A 67 -12.60 20.30 26.72
N SER A 68 -12.92 21.60 26.76
CA SER A 68 -14.09 22.11 27.47
C SER A 68 -15.42 21.68 26.85
N ASP A 69 -15.41 21.44 25.55
CA ASP A 69 -16.59 21.07 24.76
C ASP A 69 -16.77 19.55 24.68
N ASP A 70 -15.78 18.78 25.15
CA ASP A 70 -15.85 17.33 25.23
C ASP A 70 -16.69 16.89 26.44
N TYR A 71 -17.95 16.55 26.18
CA TYR A 71 -18.88 16.03 27.18
C TYR A 71 -18.43 14.70 27.82
N LEU A 72 -17.50 13.95 27.21
CA LEU A 72 -16.95 12.73 27.82
C LEU A 72 -15.83 13.04 28.81
N LEU A 73 -15.18 14.19 28.67
CA LEU A 73 -14.13 14.65 29.57
C LEU A 73 -14.72 15.48 30.73
N VAL A 74 -15.47 16.53 30.41
CA VAL A 74 -16.02 17.50 31.38
C VAL A 74 -17.35 17.02 31.97
N GLY A 75 -18.06 16.14 31.25
CA GLY A 75 -19.42 15.75 31.59
C GLY A 75 -20.45 16.77 31.14
N PHE A 76 -21.72 16.42 31.30
CA PHE A 76 -22.82 17.35 31.00
C PHE A 76 -23.04 18.30 32.18
N HIS A 77 -23.12 19.59 31.91
CA HIS A 77 -23.48 20.64 32.89
C HIS A 77 -24.81 20.37 33.62
N SER A 78 -25.71 19.62 33.00
CA SER A 78 -26.94 19.14 33.62
C SER A 78 -27.27 17.76 33.07
N GLN A 79 -27.78 16.88 33.94
CA GLN A 79 -28.27 15.56 33.56
C GLN A 79 -29.30 15.62 32.41
N LYS A 80 -30.09 16.70 32.31
CA LYS A 80 -31.08 16.91 31.24
C LYS A 80 -30.48 17.19 29.87
N ALA A 81 -29.22 17.62 29.80
CA ALA A 81 -28.50 17.87 28.55
C ALA A 81 -27.96 16.58 27.92
N ASN A 82 -27.85 15.50 28.70
CA ASN A 82 -27.44 14.19 28.19
C ASN A 82 -28.62 13.52 27.44
N PRO A 83 -28.52 13.29 26.12
CA PRO A 83 -29.57 12.63 25.34
C PRO A 83 -29.87 11.20 25.79
N PHE A 84 -28.89 10.55 26.44
CA PHE A 84 -28.98 9.18 26.94
C PHE A 84 -29.34 9.10 28.43
N ARG A 85 -29.74 10.20 29.05
CA ARG A 85 -30.15 10.22 30.45
C ARG A 85 -31.35 9.31 30.67
N GLU A 86 -31.31 8.49 31.71
CA GLU A 86 -32.48 7.75 32.17
C GLU A 86 -33.62 8.74 32.48
N LYS A 87 -34.77 8.51 31.83
CA LYS A 87 -36.04 9.13 32.25
C LYS A 87 -36.46 8.34 33.47
N SER A 88 -36.58 8.98 34.63
CA SER A 88 -37.04 8.33 35.87
C SER A 88 -38.34 7.57 35.60
N SER A 89 -38.25 6.25 35.44
CA SER A 89 -39.39 5.37 35.32
C SER A 89 -39.69 4.79 36.70
N CYS A 90 -40.59 5.43 37.44
CA CYS A 90 -41.32 4.71 38.48
C CYS A 90 -42.66 5.40 38.75
N SER A 91 -43.69 4.82 38.17
CA SER A 91 -45.01 4.76 38.79
C SER A 91 -45.49 3.33 38.60
N VAL A 92 -45.12 2.47 39.56
CA VAL A 92 -45.85 1.22 39.79
C VAL A 92 -47.12 1.64 40.52
N LEU A 93 -48.26 1.54 39.82
CA LEU A 93 -49.60 1.63 40.40
C LEU A 93 -50.12 0.22 40.63
#